data_AF-A0A934GKF1-F1
#
_entry.id   AF-A0A934GKF1-F1
#
_cell.length_a   1.000
_cell.length_b   1.000
_cell.length_c   1.000
_cell.angle_alpha   90.00
_cell.angle_beta   90.00
_cell.angle_gamma   90.00
#
_symmetry.space_group_name_H-M   'P 1'
#
loop_
_entity.id
_entity.type
_entity.pdbx_description
1 polymer ?
#
loop_
_entity_poly.entity_id
_entity_poly.type
_entity_poly.pdbx_seq_one_letter_code
_entity_poly.pdbx_strand_id
1 'polypeptide(L)'
;MKETENRGQQLRRIVRINEEIKRVIAAAFTINLMAMNAIFLAKRAGTAALGFGVLSNELRRFAIDLQQQMAALSEMTYSSVNTVTALLKQARLNRALETTRSSSSGAGKRLVEQLLHTRLGTILAERQEQSDVVNRRLTQMILDTVQLVELGSVLARSAKIEAAYGGGLSVPLTQVSSDFEQSISEVQVSLEKLTKHHLEESAA
;
A
#
# COMPACT_ATOMS: atom_id res chain seq x y z
N MET A 1 12.95 -26.25 7.09
CA MET A 1 13.68 -25.00 6.78
C MET A 1 12.89 -24.09 5.84
N LYS A 2 12.32 -24.58 4.73
CA LYS A 2 11.52 -23.82 3.75
C LYS A 2 10.49 -22.84 4.36
N GLU A 3 9.72 -23.25 5.37
CA GLU A 3 8.63 -22.44 5.94
C GLU A 3 9.05 -21.17 6.71
N THR A 4 10.28 -21.12 7.23
CA THR A 4 10.81 -19.94 7.97
C THR A 4 11.59 -19.03 7.04
N GLU A 5 12.17 -19.61 6.00
CA GLU A 5 12.80 -18.90 4.91
C GLU A 5 11.75 -18.13 4.10
N ASN A 6 10.59 -18.76 3.82
CA ASN A 6 9.43 -18.12 3.21
C ASN A 6 8.90 -16.94 4.07
N ARG A 7 8.70 -17.13 5.38
CA ARG A 7 8.24 -16.05 6.28
C ARG A 7 9.24 -14.90 6.47
N GLY A 8 10.55 -15.17 6.39
CA GLY A 8 11.57 -14.12 6.38
C GLY A 8 11.54 -13.28 5.08
N GLN A 9 11.19 -13.90 3.96
CA GLN A 9 10.93 -13.19 2.70
C GLN A 9 9.66 -12.34 2.81
N GLN A 10 8.60 -12.84 3.45
CA GLN A 10 7.38 -12.07 3.72
C GLN A 10 7.68 -10.78 4.50
N LEU A 11 8.50 -10.81 5.56
CA LEU A 11 8.88 -9.59 6.30
C LEU A 11 9.62 -8.56 5.42
N ARG A 12 10.62 -9.00 4.65
CA ARG A 12 11.36 -8.09 3.74
C ARG A 12 10.44 -7.45 2.72
N ARG A 13 9.44 -8.20 2.26
CA ARG A 13 8.45 -7.74 1.30
C ARG A 13 7.48 -6.72 1.92
N ILE A 14 7.01 -6.95 3.14
CA ILE A 14 6.18 -5.99 3.88
C ILE A 14 6.93 -4.65 4.05
N VAL A 15 8.24 -4.69 4.29
CA VAL A 15 9.08 -3.47 4.34
C VAL A 15 9.13 -2.78 2.97
N ARG A 16 9.32 -3.51 1.87
CA ARG A 16 9.29 -2.93 0.51
C ARG A 16 7.96 -2.27 0.19
N ILE A 17 6.84 -2.91 0.56
CA ILE A 17 5.50 -2.33 0.43
C ILE A 17 5.41 -1.00 1.18
N ASN A 18 5.86 -0.95 2.44
CA ASN A 18 5.89 0.30 3.22
C ASN A 18 6.72 1.40 2.57
N GLU A 19 7.84 1.07 1.93
CA GLU A 19 8.65 2.08 1.23
C GLU A 19 7.93 2.63 -0.01
N GLU A 20 7.22 1.80 -0.78
CA GLU A 20 6.41 2.27 -1.90
C GLU A 20 5.21 3.11 -1.42
N ILE A 21 4.56 2.74 -0.32
CA ILE A 21 3.49 3.54 0.31
C ILE A 21 3.99 4.95 0.64
N LYS A 22 5.17 5.08 1.26
CA LYS A 22 5.76 6.38 1.59
C LYS A 22 6.02 7.23 0.34
N ARG A 23 6.48 6.61 -0.75
CA ARG A 23 6.68 7.30 -2.03
C ARG A 23 5.36 7.85 -2.59
N VAL A 24 4.30 7.04 -2.55
CA VAL A 24 2.97 7.48 -2.98
C VAL A 24 2.45 8.63 -2.11
N ILE A 25 2.61 8.57 -0.78
CA ILE A 25 2.20 9.65 0.14
C ILE A 25 2.93 10.97 -0.20
N ALA A 26 4.23 10.91 -0.46
CA ALA A 26 5.03 12.08 -0.82
C ALA A 26 4.60 12.68 -2.17
N ALA A 27 4.34 11.83 -3.17
CA ALA A 27 3.82 12.28 -4.46
C ALA A 27 2.41 12.89 -4.33
N ALA A 28 1.51 12.26 -3.59
CA ALA A 28 0.18 12.79 -3.31
C ALA A 28 0.23 14.14 -2.59
N PHE A 29 1.16 14.32 -1.64
CA PHE A 29 1.38 15.60 -0.99
C PHE A 29 1.81 16.70 -1.98
N THR A 30 2.71 16.36 -2.90
CA THR A 30 3.17 17.26 -3.95
C THR A 30 2.03 17.66 -4.88
N ILE A 31 1.21 16.70 -5.32
CA ILE A 31 0.00 16.95 -6.12
C ILE A 31 -0.96 17.89 -5.38
N ASN A 32 -1.21 17.67 -4.08
CA ASN A 32 -2.09 18.52 -3.28
C ASN A 32 -1.60 19.99 -3.23
N LEU A 33 -0.29 20.20 -3.02
CA LEU A 33 0.29 21.55 -3.02
C LEU A 33 0.19 22.23 -4.39
N MET A 34 0.50 21.49 -5.46
CA MET A 34 0.38 21.99 -6.83
C MET A 34 -1.07 22.34 -7.16
N ALA A 35 -2.02 21.49 -6.78
CA ALA A 35 -3.46 21.70 -6.97
C ALA A 35 -3.94 22.95 -6.23
N MET A 36 -3.47 23.17 -5.01
CA MET A 36 -3.77 24.40 -4.27
C MET A 36 -3.26 25.64 -4.99
N ASN A 37 -2.00 25.64 -5.45
CA ASN A 37 -1.41 26.76 -6.19
C ASN A 37 -2.14 26.99 -7.53
N ALA A 38 -2.50 25.92 -8.22
CA ALA A 38 -3.25 25.91 -9.47
C ALA A 38 -4.64 26.54 -9.33
N ILE A 39 -5.35 26.25 -8.23
CA ILE A 39 -6.66 26.86 -7.92
C ILE A 39 -6.52 28.39 -7.78
N PHE A 40 -5.45 28.88 -7.13
CA PHE A 40 -5.20 30.31 -7.01
C PHE A 40 -4.92 30.95 -8.38
N LEU A 41 -4.10 30.30 -9.21
CA LEU A 41 -3.79 30.79 -10.54
C LEU A 41 -5.04 30.86 -11.43
N ALA A 42 -5.89 29.83 -11.37
CA ALA A 42 -7.16 29.78 -12.08
C ALA A 42 -8.12 30.90 -11.62
N LYS A 43 -8.22 31.16 -10.31
CA LYS A 43 -9.01 32.29 -9.79
C LYS A 43 -8.52 33.64 -10.32
N ARG A 44 -7.20 33.82 -10.44
CA ARG A 44 -6.62 35.05 -11.01
C ARG A 44 -6.90 35.21 -12.51
N ALA A 45 -6.97 34.10 -13.24
CA ALA A 45 -7.31 34.07 -14.67
C ALA A 45 -8.77 34.44 -14.97
N GLY A 46 -9.64 34.43 -13.96
CA GLY A 46 -11.06 34.70 -14.12
C GLY A 46 -11.75 33.64 -14.97
N THR A 47 -12.64 34.08 -15.86
CA THR A 47 -13.49 33.18 -16.67
C THR A 47 -12.70 32.34 -17.67
N ALA A 48 -11.49 32.77 -18.06
CA ALA A 48 -10.67 32.09 -19.04
C ALA A 48 -10.08 30.75 -18.56
N ALA A 49 -10.05 30.48 -17.24
CA ALA A 49 -9.51 29.23 -16.69
C ALA A 49 -10.46 28.53 -15.71
N LEU A 50 -11.78 28.75 -15.86
CA LEU A 50 -12.79 28.12 -15.00
C LEU A 50 -12.71 26.59 -15.01
N GLY A 51 -12.61 25.98 -16.20
CA GLY A 51 -12.51 24.52 -16.35
C GLY A 51 -11.25 23.96 -15.68
N PHE A 52 -10.11 24.63 -15.85
CA PHE A 52 -8.87 24.28 -15.16
C PHE A 52 -8.98 24.42 -13.64
N GLY A 53 -9.69 25.43 -13.15
CA GLY A 53 -9.97 25.62 -11.73
C GLY A 53 -10.79 24.47 -11.12
N VAL A 54 -11.80 23.98 -11.83
CA VAL A 54 -12.60 22.81 -11.41
C VAL A 54 -11.71 21.57 -11.34
N LEU A 55 -10.92 21.30 -12.38
CA LEU A 55 -10.02 20.14 -12.41
C LEU A 55 -8.93 20.21 -11.33
N SER A 56 -8.43 21.40 -11.03
CA SER A 56 -7.47 21.59 -9.93
C SER A 56 -8.09 21.29 -8.56
N ASN A 57 -9.38 21.60 -8.35
CA ASN A 57 -10.09 21.19 -7.13
C ASN A 57 -10.26 19.66 -7.08
N GLU A 58 -10.57 19.03 -8.20
CA GLU A 58 -10.74 17.58 -8.24
C GLU A 58 -9.41 16.85 -8.03
N LEU A 59 -8.31 17.32 -8.63
CA LEU A 59 -6.96 16.82 -8.37
C LEU A 59 -6.54 17.00 -6.91
N ARG A 60 -6.93 18.10 -6.27
CA ARG A 60 -6.71 18.32 -4.83
C ARG A 60 -7.45 17.27 -4.01
N ARG A 61 -8.71 17.03 -4.31
CA ARG A 61 -9.54 16.03 -3.62
C ARG A 61 -8.96 14.62 -3.80
N PHE A 62 -8.63 14.26 -5.04
CA PHE A 62 -7.94 13.02 -5.38
C PHE A 62 -6.66 12.82 -4.54
N ALA A 63 -5.82 13.85 -4.42
CA ALA A 63 -4.60 13.75 -3.63
C ALA A 63 -4.85 13.52 -2.14
N ILE A 64 -5.88 14.15 -1.57
CA ILE A 64 -6.29 13.92 -0.18
C ILE A 64 -6.80 12.49 0.00
N ASP A 65 -7.66 12.02 -0.90
CA ASP A 65 -8.22 10.66 -0.84
C ASP A 65 -7.12 9.61 -0.98
N LEU A 66 -6.14 9.83 -1.87
CA LEU A 66 -4.98 8.96 -2.05
C LEU A 66 -4.11 8.91 -0.79
N GLN A 67 -3.88 10.05 -0.12
CA GLN A 67 -3.15 10.09 1.15
C GLN A 67 -3.85 9.29 2.24
N GLN A 68 -5.18 9.42 2.34
CA GLN A 68 -5.97 8.69 3.34
C GLN A 68 -5.92 7.19 3.10
N GLN A 69 -6.10 6.73 1.86
CA GLN A 69 -5.98 5.31 1.52
C GLN A 69 -4.58 4.76 1.81
N MET A 70 -3.53 5.50 1.46
CA MET A 70 -2.15 5.09 1.72
C MET A 70 -1.80 5.05 3.21
N ALA A 71 -2.36 5.96 4.01
CA ALA A 71 -2.22 5.93 5.47
C ALA A 71 -2.88 4.68 6.07
N ALA A 72 -4.10 4.35 5.64
CA ALA A 72 -4.79 3.13 6.06
C ALA A 72 -4.02 1.86 5.63
N LEU A 73 -3.48 1.87 4.41
CA LEU A 73 -2.65 0.77 3.91
C LEU A 73 -1.38 0.60 4.74
N SER A 74 -0.73 1.70 5.14
CA SER A 74 0.44 1.66 6.03
C SER A 74 0.12 1.05 7.38
N GLU A 75 -1.00 1.44 8.01
CA GLU A 75 -1.44 0.89 9.29
C GLU A 75 -1.67 -0.63 9.22
N MET A 76 -2.37 -1.10 8.18
CA MET A 76 -2.56 -2.54 7.97
C MET A 76 -1.24 -3.27 7.72
N THR A 77 -0.32 -2.64 7.01
CA THR A 77 1.02 -3.20 6.74
C THR A 77 1.81 -3.38 8.04
N TYR A 78 1.72 -2.43 8.99
CA TYR A 78 2.28 -2.60 10.34
C TYR A 78 1.63 -3.75 11.12
N SER A 79 0.30 -3.87 11.05
CA SER A 79 -0.43 -4.99 11.67
C SER A 79 0.01 -6.35 11.09
N SER A 80 0.27 -6.40 9.79
CA SER A 80 0.80 -7.59 9.10
C SER A 80 2.20 -7.95 9.62
N VAL A 81 3.11 -6.98 9.80
CA VAL A 81 4.44 -7.24 10.42
C VAL A 81 4.31 -7.90 11.78
N ASN A 82 3.42 -7.40 12.64
CA ASN A 82 3.20 -7.94 13.97
C ASN A 82 2.70 -9.39 13.92
N THR A 83 1.75 -9.66 13.02
CA THR A 83 1.17 -10.99 12.81
C THR A 83 2.21 -12.00 12.30
N VAL A 84 2.94 -11.63 11.24
CA VAL A 84 4.00 -12.49 10.67
C VAL A 84 5.14 -12.71 11.66
N THR A 85 5.50 -11.69 12.44
CA THR A 85 6.52 -11.81 13.50
C THR A 85 6.08 -12.77 14.60
N ALA A 86 4.81 -12.73 15.01
CA ALA A 86 4.25 -13.67 15.97
C ALA A 86 4.29 -15.11 15.43
N LEU A 87 3.90 -15.31 14.17
CA LEU A 87 3.98 -16.61 13.49
C LEU A 87 5.41 -17.13 13.40
N LEU A 88 6.40 -16.27 13.12
CA LEU A 88 7.82 -16.64 13.10
C LEU A 88 8.32 -17.07 14.48
N LYS A 89 7.97 -16.33 15.54
CA LYS A 89 8.32 -16.70 16.92
C LYS A 89 7.72 -18.06 17.28
N GLN A 90 6.46 -18.29 16.89
CA GLN A 90 5.77 -19.55 17.13
C GLN A 90 6.40 -20.72 16.35
N ALA A 91 6.74 -20.53 15.08
CA ALA A 91 7.43 -21.53 14.28
C ALA A 91 8.81 -21.89 14.87
N ARG A 92 9.55 -20.91 15.41
CA ARG A 92 10.82 -21.16 16.13
C ARG A 92 10.60 -21.97 17.41
N LEU A 93 9.60 -21.60 18.21
CA LEU A 93 9.25 -22.33 19.43
C LEU A 93 8.85 -23.78 19.12
N ASN A 94 8.02 -23.99 18.10
CA ASN A 94 7.60 -25.33 17.70
C ASN A 94 8.79 -26.21 17.29
N ARG A 95 9.79 -25.66 16.59
CA ARG A 95 11.02 -26.39 16.27
C ARG A 95 11.82 -26.79 17.51
N ALA A 96 11.92 -25.88 18.48
CA ALA A 96 12.59 -26.18 19.74
C ALA A 96 11.88 -27.32 20.46
N LEU A 97 10.54 -27.28 20.53
CA LEU A 97 9.72 -28.35 21.12
C LEU A 97 9.87 -29.67 20.37
N GLU A 98 9.91 -29.65 19.03
CA GLU A 98 10.12 -30.85 18.21
C GLU A 98 11.49 -31.48 18.46
N THR A 99 12.51 -30.66 18.67
CA THR A 99 13.88 -31.10 19.02
C THR A 99 13.93 -31.65 20.45
N THR A 100 13.18 -31.05 21.38
CA THR A 100 13.02 -31.59 22.74
C THR A 100 12.26 -32.92 22.71
N ARG A 101 11.25 -33.06 21.84
CA ARG A 101 10.47 -34.31 21.67
C ARG A 101 11.36 -35.48 21.23
N SER A 102 12.31 -35.23 20.32
CA SER A 102 13.21 -36.28 19.81
C SER A 102 14.32 -36.67 20.80
N SER A 103 14.68 -35.78 21.73
CA SER A 103 15.73 -36.01 22.74
C SER A 103 15.18 -36.46 24.10
N SER A 104 13.88 -36.33 24.34
CA SER A 104 13.22 -36.70 25.61
C SER A 104 12.69 -38.13 25.60
N SER A 105 12.69 -38.78 26.76
CA SER A 105 12.10 -40.11 26.97
C SER A 105 11.11 -40.11 28.16
N GLY A 106 10.28 -41.14 28.26
CA GLY A 106 9.37 -41.35 29.39
C GLY A 106 8.30 -40.24 29.55
N ALA A 107 8.13 -39.73 30.78
CA ALA A 107 7.12 -38.74 31.10
C ALA A 107 7.34 -37.39 30.40
N GLY A 108 8.60 -36.98 30.19
CA GLY A 108 8.93 -35.72 29.51
C GLY A 108 8.48 -35.70 28.05
N LYS A 109 8.62 -36.83 27.33
CA LYS A 109 8.14 -36.95 25.95
C LYS A 109 6.62 -36.78 25.83
N ARG A 110 5.85 -37.42 26.73
CA ARG A 110 4.38 -37.33 26.74
C ARG A 110 3.87 -35.91 26.98
N LEU A 111 4.51 -35.16 27.88
CA LEU A 111 4.17 -33.76 28.13
C LEU A 111 4.41 -32.87 26.90
N VAL A 112 5.54 -33.06 26.21
CA VAL A 112 5.86 -32.32 24.98
C VAL A 112 4.90 -32.67 23.85
N GLU A 113 4.51 -33.94 23.71
CA GLU A 113 3.53 -34.39 22.71
C GLU A 113 2.15 -33.79 22.93
N GLN A 114 1.66 -33.74 24.18
CA GLN A 114 0.39 -33.08 24.51
C GLN A 114 0.43 -31.58 24.16
N LEU A 115 1.52 -30.90 24.52
CA LEU A 115 1.67 -29.47 24.26
C LEU A 115 1.77 -29.14 22.77
N LEU A 116 2.45 -29.99 21.99
CA LEU A 116 2.50 -29.88 20.52
C LEU A 116 1.13 -30.11 19.90
N HIS A 117 0.37 -31.11 20.35
CA HIS A 117 -0.97 -31.38 19.83
C HIS A 117 -1.91 -30.19 20.01
N THR A 118 -1.96 -29.59 21.21
CA THR A 118 -2.78 -28.41 21.46
C THR A 118 -2.32 -27.21 20.63
N ARG A 119 -1.01 -26.98 20.51
CA ARG A 119 -0.47 -25.81 19.77
C ARG A 119 -0.63 -25.90 18.25
N LEU A 120 -0.47 -27.10 17.67
CA LEU A 120 -0.60 -27.32 16.24
C LEU A 120 -2.06 -27.26 15.80
N GLY A 121 -3.00 -27.71 16.64
CA GLY A 121 -4.42 -27.77 16.31
C GLY A 121 -5.16 -26.43 16.34
N THR A 122 -4.99 -25.62 17.39
CA THR A 122 -5.84 -24.43 17.60
C THR A 122 -5.09 -23.12 17.36
N ILE A 123 -3.97 -22.91 18.06
CA ILE A 123 -3.28 -21.61 18.08
C ILE A 123 -2.66 -21.28 16.71
N LEU A 124 -2.09 -22.27 16.01
CA LEU A 124 -1.53 -22.02 14.67
C LEU A 124 -2.60 -21.74 13.63
N ALA A 125 -3.70 -22.48 13.66
CA ALA A 125 -4.81 -22.30 12.72
C ALA A 125 -5.43 -20.90 12.86
N GLU A 126 -5.74 -20.47 14.08
CA GLU A 126 -6.29 -19.14 14.37
C GLU A 126 -5.36 -18.01 13.90
N ARG A 127 -4.04 -18.15 14.13
CA ARG A 127 -3.07 -17.13 13.74
C ARG A 127 -2.83 -17.10 12.23
N GLN A 128 -2.89 -18.25 11.58
CA GLN A 128 -2.82 -18.32 10.12
C GLN A 128 -4.05 -17.68 9.48
N GLU A 129 -5.24 -17.99 10.00
CA GLU A 129 -6.49 -17.38 9.53
C GLU A 129 -6.48 -15.85 9.69
N GLN A 130 -5.99 -15.33 10.83
CA GLN A 130 -5.81 -13.90 11.03
C GLN A 130 -4.87 -13.28 9.97
N SER A 131 -3.77 -13.95 9.66
CA SER A 131 -2.83 -13.51 8.62
C SER A 131 -3.50 -13.48 7.24
N ASP A 132 -4.28 -14.50 6.90
CA ASP A 132 -4.97 -14.61 5.61
C ASP A 132 -6.08 -13.55 5.46
N VAL A 133 -6.77 -13.21 6.55
CA VAL A 133 -7.75 -12.10 6.57
C VAL A 133 -7.06 -10.76 6.33
N VAL A 134 -5.94 -10.49 7.01
CA VAL A 134 -5.18 -9.24 6.82
C VAL A 134 -4.66 -9.14 5.38
N ASN A 135 -4.11 -10.23 4.84
CA ASN A 135 -3.59 -10.26 3.48
C ASN A 135 -4.69 -10.01 2.43
N ARG A 136 -5.88 -10.60 2.58
CA ARG A 136 -7.02 -10.33 1.68
C ARG A 136 -7.45 -8.86 1.72
N ARG A 137 -7.47 -8.25 2.91
CA ARG A 137 -7.80 -6.82 3.06
C ARG A 137 -6.73 -5.92 2.43
N LEU A 138 -5.46 -6.24 2.61
CA LEU A 138 -4.35 -5.56 1.94
C LEU A 138 -4.53 -5.63 0.41
N THR A 139 -4.82 -6.82 -0.14
CA THR A 139 -5.07 -6.98 -1.58
C THR A 139 -6.19 -6.06 -2.06
N GLN A 140 -7.34 -6.10 -1.37
CA GLN A 140 -8.50 -5.32 -1.78
C GLN A 140 -8.19 -3.82 -1.76
N MET A 141 -7.56 -3.31 -0.69
CA MET A 141 -7.24 -1.89 -0.60
C MET A 141 -6.25 -1.45 -1.69
N ILE A 142 -5.27 -2.29 -2.04
CA ILE A 142 -4.35 -2.00 -3.14
C ILE A 142 -5.12 -1.87 -4.46
N LEU A 143 -6.06 -2.78 -4.74
CA LEU A 143 -6.89 -2.73 -5.94
C LEU A 143 -7.78 -1.48 -5.96
N ASP A 144 -8.38 -1.12 -4.82
CA ASP A 144 -9.19 0.08 -4.70
C ASP A 144 -8.35 1.35 -4.96
N THR A 145 -7.09 1.36 -4.52
CA THR A 145 -6.18 2.48 -4.82
C THR A 145 -5.76 2.52 -6.29
N VAL A 146 -5.62 1.37 -6.97
CA VAL A 146 -5.36 1.35 -8.42
C VAL A 146 -6.47 2.06 -9.17
N GLN A 147 -7.73 1.76 -8.85
CA GLN A 147 -8.89 2.43 -9.45
C GLN A 147 -8.90 3.94 -9.16
N LEU A 148 -8.55 4.35 -7.93
CA LEU A 148 -8.45 5.77 -7.58
C LEU A 148 -7.39 6.50 -8.43
N VAL A 149 -6.24 5.86 -8.65
CA VAL A 149 -5.14 6.45 -9.44
C VAL A 149 -5.48 6.52 -10.93
N GLU A 150 -6.25 5.58 -11.46
CA GLU A 150 -6.79 5.65 -12.83
C GLU A 150 -7.65 6.91 -13.02
N LEU A 151 -8.54 7.21 -12.06
CA LEU A 151 -9.30 8.46 -12.06
C LEU A 151 -8.38 9.68 -12.05
N GLY A 152 -7.34 9.68 -11.22
CA GLY A 152 -6.32 10.73 -11.19
C GLY A 152 -5.67 10.97 -12.56
N SER A 153 -5.34 9.90 -13.29
CA SER A 153 -4.76 10.00 -14.64
C SER A 153 -5.72 10.67 -15.64
N VAL A 154 -7.01 10.34 -15.57
CA VAL A 154 -8.05 10.98 -16.40
C VAL A 154 -8.18 12.47 -16.07
N LEU A 155 -8.09 12.84 -14.79
CA LEU A 155 -8.13 14.24 -14.36
C LEU A 155 -6.93 15.03 -14.87
N ALA A 156 -5.71 14.49 -14.77
CA ALA A 156 -4.52 15.17 -15.29
C ALA A 156 -4.57 15.36 -16.81
N ARG A 157 -5.07 14.35 -17.55
CA ARG A 157 -5.26 14.48 -19.00
C ARG A 157 -6.29 15.56 -19.34
N SER A 158 -7.41 15.58 -18.62
CA SER A 158 -8.44 16.62 -18.78
C SER A 158 -7.88 18.00 -18.45
N ALA A 159 -7.03 18.12 -17.43
CA ALA A 159 -6.42 19.39 -17.02
C ALA A 159 -5.53 19.96 -18.12
N LYS A 160 -4.88 19.09 -18.91
CA LYS A 160 -4.02 19.48 -20.02
C LYS A 160 -4.81 20.08 -21.17
N ILE A 161 -6.00 19.54 -21.42
CA ILE A 161 -6.94 20.09 -22.42
C ILE A 161 -7.41 21.47 -21.96
N GLU A 162 -7.90 21.59 -20.72
CA GLU A 162 -8.38 22.86 -20.17
C GLU A 162 -7.28 23.94 -20.08
N ALA A 163 -6.04 23.53 -19.79
CA ALA A 163 -4.90 24.42 -19.78
C ALA A 163 -4.63 25.07 -21.15
N ALA A 164 -4.79 24.31 -22.24
CA ALA A 164 -4.61 24.82 -23.59
C ALA A 164 -5.64 25.93 -23.93
N TYR A 165 -6.84 25.87 -23.34
CA TYR A 165 -7.89 26.88 -23.50
C TYR A 165 -7.79 28.04 -22.49
N GLY A 166 -6.78 28.06 -21.61
CA GLY A 166 -6.58 29.04 -20.54
C GLY A 166 -6.25 30.48 -20.96
N GLY A 167 -6.43 30.83 -22.24
CA GLY A 167 -6.16 32.15 -22.80
C GLY A 167 -4.72 32.63 -22.55
N GLY A 168 -4.58 33.84 -21.99
CA GLY A 168 -3.28 34.45 -21.69
C GLY A 168 -2.47 33.73 -20.60
N LEU A 169 -3.07 32.77 -19.89
CA LEU A 169 -2.39 31.92 -18.89
C LEU A 169 -2.23 30.48 -19.37
N SER A 170 -2.48 30.19 -20.66
CA SER A 170 -2.33 28.84 -21.22
C SER A 170 -0.96 28.21 -20.96
N VAL A 171 0.13 28.98 -21.16
CA VAL A 171 1.50 28.51 -20.91
C VAL A 171 1.72 28.05 -19.46
N PRO A 172 1.52 28.89 -18.42
CA PRO A 172 1.72 28.45 -17.04
C PRO A 172 0.74 27.35 -16.60
N LEU A 173 -0.50 27.34 -17.09
CA LEU A 173 -1.45 26.27 -16.78
C LEU A 173 -1.05 24.94 -17.42
N THR A 174 -0.47 24.97 -18.62
CA THR A 174 0.01 23.78 -19.33
C THR A 174 1.22 23.17 -18.62
N GLN A 175 2.11 24.02 -18.09
CA GLN A 175 3.22 23.56 -17.26
C GLN A 175 2.71 22.84 -16.01
N VAL A 176 1.82 23.49 -15.25
CA VAL A 176 1.23 22.90 -14.04
C VAL A 176 0.51 21.58 -14.36
N SER A 177 -0.20 21.51 -15.47
CA SER A 177 -0.85 20.28 -15.92
C SER A 177 0.14 19.16 -16.26
N SER A 178 1.28 19.50 -16.86
CA SER A 178 2.32 18.53 -17.20
C SER A 178 2.99 18.00 -15.93
N ASP A 179 3.21 18.88 -14.95
CA ASP A 179 3.73 18.49 -13.65
C ASP A 179 2.76 17.54 -12.91
N PHE A 180 1.43 17.75 -13.02
CA PHE A 180 0.44 16.81 -12.47
C PHE A 180 0.53 15.44 -13.13
N GLU A 181 0.56 15.41 -14.46
CA GLU A 181 0.67 14.16 -15.24
C GLU A 181 1.92 13.37 -14.84
N GLN A 182 3.04 14.05 -14.66
CA GLN A 182 4.28 13.43 -14.21
C GLN A 182 4.17 12.88 -12.79
N SER A 183 3.65 13.67 -11.84
CA SER A 183 3.50 13.23 -10.44
C SER A 183 2.55 12.03 -10.31
N ILE A 184 1.46 12.01 -11.09
CA ILE A 184 0.52 10.88 -11.11
C ILE A 184 1.16 9.65 -11.77
N SER A 185 1.98 9.83 -12.79
CA SER A 185 2.74 8.73 -13.39
C SER A 185 3.73 8.10 -12.40
N GLU A 186 4.38 8.91 -11.55
CA GLU A 186 5.23 8.41 -10.46
C GLU A 186 4.45 7.60 -9.42
N VAL A 187 3.21 8.03 -9.11
CA VAL A 187 2.28 7.26 -8.27
C VAL A 187 1.95 5.92 -8.92
N GLN A 188 1.61 5.91 -10.21
CA GLN A 188 1.30 4.67 -10.96
C GLN A 188 2.45 3.67 -10.90
N VAL A 189 3.68 4.12 -11.20
CA VAL A 189 4.87 3.26 -11.14
C VAL A 189 5.12 2.69 -9.74
N SER A 190 4.90 3.50 -8.70
CA SER A 190 5.06 3.04 -7.31
C SER A 190 3.98 2.01 -6.93
N LEU A 191 2.75 2.23 -7.40
CA LEU A 191 1.62 1.32 -7.16
C LEU A 191 1.73 0.01 -7.94
N GLU A 192 2.28 0.03 -9.16
CA GLU A 192 2.62 -1.17 -9.91
C GLU A 192 3.66 -2.03 -9.16
N LYS A 193 4.70 -1.40 -8.60
CA LYS A 193 5.69 -2.09 -7.77
C LYS A 193 5.05 -2.68 -6.51
N LEU A 194 4.19 -1.91 -5.86
CA LEU A 194 3.44 -2.34 -4.69
C LEU A 194 2.57 -3.57 -5.02
N THR A 195 1.82 -3.51 -6.12
CA THR A 195 0.96 -4.60 -6.60
C THR A 195 1.78 -5.83 -7.00
N LYS A 196 2.90 -5.65 -7.70
CA LYS A 196 3.82 -6.74 -8.05
C LYS A 196 4.36 -7.42 -6.81
N HIS A 197 4.88 -6.64 -5.87
CA HIS A 197 5.29 -7.17 -4.58
C HIS A 197 4.12 -7.92 -3.96
N HIS A 198 2.91 -7.35 -3.92
CA HIS A 198 1.73 -7.98 -3.32
C HIS A 198 1.20 -9.27 -4.01
N LEU A 199 1.39 -9.43 -5.31
CA LEU A 199 0.94 -10.62 -6.04
C LEU A 199 1.91 -11.81 -5.93
N GLU A 200 3.19 -11.56 -5.66
CA GLU A 200 4.20 -12.62 -5.43
C GLU A 200 3.87 -13.54 -4.23
N GLU A 201 2.87 -13.21 -3.39
CA GLU A 201 2.37 -14.03 -2.27
C GLU A 201 1.15 -14.91 -2.61
N SER A 202 0.37 -14.57 -3.65
CA SER A 202 -0.79 -15.38 -4.04
C SER A 202 -0.42 -16.57 -4.95
N ALA A 203 0.77 -16.53 -5.55
CA ALA A 203 1.26 -17.56 -6.48
C ALA A 203 2.30 -18.52 -5.86
N ALA A 204 2.69 -18.32 -4.60
CA ALA A 204 3.73 -19.09 -3.89
C ALA A 204 3.15 -19.80 -2.66
#